data_AF-A0ABC8WDD2-F1
#
_entry.id   AF-A0ABC8WDD2-F1
#
_cell.length_a   1.000
_cell.length_b   1.000
_cell.length_c   1.000
_cell.angle_alpha   90.00
_cell.angle_beta   90.00
_cell.angle_gamma   90.00
#
_symmetry.space_group_name_H-M   'P 1'
#
loop_
_entity.id
_entity.type
_entity.pdbx_description
1 polymer ?
#
loop_
_entity_poly.entity_id
_entity_poly.type
_entity_poly.pdbx_seq_one_letter_code
_entity_poly.pdbx_strand_id
1 'polypeptide(L)'
;MVKTRGSQFVVGDQPLYVNGFNAYWLMILAVDPSTRAKVTEVFQVGLTVCRTWDFNDGGWRALQKSPGVYDENVFKALDFVVSEARKYRIRLILSLINNWDGYGGKAQYVKWARDAGLNLTSDDDFFSDQTVKGYFKNHVNNMLTGVNTYTNVMYKDDPTTFAWELMNELRCMSDPTGNKLQAWIQEMAFHVKSIDPDHLLEVGAEGFYGPSSPARLQANPNTYAGQVGTDFIRNHRVLGIDFASVHIYPDTWMSGATVEAQLSSCRRGCTRTSPTLRSRSACRWCSRSSESPPRPGAPSTRRRGTSSYRRCTGYS
;
A
#
# COMPACT_ATOMS: atom_id res chain seq x y z
N MET A 1 19.31 -5.36 -1.52
CA MET A 1 17.86 -5.17 -1.74
C MET A 1 17.13 -6.50 -1.59
N VAL A 2 15.81 -6.46 -1.40
CA VAL A 2 14.95 -7.66 -1.34
C VAL A 2 14.67 -8.13 -2.78
N LYS A 3 14.72 -9.43 -3.01
CA LYS A 3 14.37 -10.06 -4.30
C LYS A 3 13.39 -11.21 -4.09
N THR A 4 12.87 -11.76 -5.18
CA THR A 4 12.10 -13.01 -5.18
C THR A 4 12.94 -14.15 -5.75
N ARG A 5 12.80 -15.35 -5.19
CA ARG A 5 13.32 -16.61 -5.73
C ARG A 5 12.16 -17.61 -5.71
N GLY A 6 11.47 -17.75 -6.83
CA GLY A 6 10.18 -18.43 -6.87
C GLY A 6 9.16 -17.72 -5.96
N SER A 7 8.52 -18.46 -5.07
CA SER A 7 7.55 -17.94 -4.10
C SER A 7 8.14 -17.41 -2.79
N GLN A 8 9.47 -17.29 -2.68
CA GLN A 8 10.16 -16.86 -1.47
C GLN A 8 10.85 -15.51 -1.66
N PHE A 9 10.69 -14.60 -0.70
CA PHE A 9 11.53 -13.39 -0.65
C PHE A 9 12.93 -13.74 -0.14
N VAL A 10 13.95 -13.07 -0.67
CA VAL A 10 15.36 -13.28 -0.30
C VAL A 10 16.10 -11.95 -0.15
N VAL A 11 17.14 -11.95 0.68
CA VAL A 11 18.15 -10.89 0.75
C VAL A 11 19.51 -11.56 0.62
N GLY A 12 20.21 -11.30 -0.50
CA GLY A 12 21.31 -12.16 -0.91
C GLY A 12 20.80 -13.58 -1.16
N ASP A 13 21.44 -14.57 -0.56
CA ASP A 13 21.04 -15.98 -0.65
C ASP A 13 20.15 -16.46 0.50
N GLN A 14 19.83 -15.58 1.45
CA GLN A 14 19.07 -15.94 2.64
C GLN A 14 17.57 -15.68 2.45
N PRO A 15 16.69 -16.61 2.86
CA PRO A 15 15.25 -16.38 2.83
C PRO A 15 14.87 -15.26 3.81
N LEU A 16 14.00 -14.38 3.36
CA LEU A 16 13.37 -13.33 4.16
C LEU A 16 11.90 -13.71 4.40
N TYR A 17 11.54 -13.91 5.66
CA TYR A 17 10.15 -14.09 6.07
C TYR A 17 9.58 -12.77 6.58
N VAL A 18 8.47 -12.35 5.98
CA VAL A 18 7.81 -11.09 6.36
C VAL A 18 7.05 -11.31 7.67
N ASN A 19 7.50 -10.64 8.73
CA ASN A 19 6.74 -10.41 9.94
C ASN A 19 6.66 -8.89 10.14
N GLY A 20 5.49 -8.29 9.87
CA GLY A 20 5.39 -6.85 9.70
C GLY A 20 4.15 -6.21 10.29
N PHE A 21 4.03 -4.89 10.09
CA PHE A 21 2.97 -4.06 10.64
C PHE A 21 2.56 -2.89 9.73
N ASN A 22 1.33 -2.43 9.95
CA ASN A 22 0.68 -1.21 9.44
C ASN A 22 1.10 0.06 10.18
N ALA A 23 1.64 1.12 9.55
CA ALA A 23 1.79 2.43 10.21
C ALA A 23 1.71 3.63 9.24
N TYR A 24 0.50 4.05 8.81
CA TYR A 24 0.33 5.18 7.88
C TYR A 24 0.81 6.52 8.38
N TRP A 25 0.64 6.74 9.67
CA TRP A 25 0.77 8.05 10.26
C TRP A 25 2.22 8.49 10.42
N LEU A 26 3.20 7.65 10.04
CA LEU A 26 4.62 7.90 10.30
C LEU A 26 5.10 9.22 9.71
N MET A 27 4.81 9.47 8.43
CA MET A 27 5.19 10.72 7.76
C MET A 27 4.57 11.93 8.49
N ILE A 28 3.29 11.85 8.85
CA ILE A 28 2.56 12.94 9.52
C ILE A 28 3.11 13.26 10.90
N LEU A 29 3.46 12.24 11.69
CA LEU A 29 4.09 12.44 13.00
C LEU A 29 5.55 12.88 12.87
N ALA A 30 6.25 12.52 11.79
CA ALA A 30 7.62 12.94 11.55
C ALA A 30 7.74 14.44 11.19
N VAL A 31 6.67 15.07 10.69
CA VAL A 31 6.65 16.52 10.39
C VAL A 31 6.92 17.35 11.64
N ASP A 32 6.37 16.94 12.78
CA ASP A 32 6.50 17.66 14.05
C ASP A 32 7.65 17.06 14.88
N PRO A 33 8.70 17.84 15.19
CA PRO A 33 9.82 17.37 16.00
C PRO A 33 9.40 16.77 17.35
N SER A 34 8.32 17.28 17.96
CA SER A 34 7.83 16.78 19.26
C SER A 34 7.24 15.37 19.19
N THR A 35 6.84 14.91 18.00
CA THR A 35 6.28 13.57 17.80
C THR A 35 7.21 12.60 17.07
N ARG A 36 8.39 13.04 16.62
CA ARG A 36 9.38 12.17 15.94
C ARG A 36 9.81 10.97 16.77
N ALA A 37 9.92 11.12 18.09
CA ALA A 37 10.27 10.00 18.98
C ALA A 37 9.28 8.82 18.83
N LYS A 38 8.00 9.08 18.56
CA LYS A 38 6.98 8.02 18.35
C LYS A 38 7.23 7.22 17.07
N VAL A 39 7.80 7.85 16.04
CA VAL A 39 8.22 7.18 14.80
C VAL A 39 9.39 6.25 15.09
N THR A 40 10.38 6.73 15.85
CA THR A 40 11.52 5.91 16.29
C THR A 40 11.08 4.71 17.13
N GLU A 41 10.18 4.92 18.10
CA GLU A 41 9.69 3.88 19.00
C GLU A 41 8.98 2.74 18.27
N VAL A 42 8.19 3.05 17.22
CA VAL A 42 7.48 1.99 16.47
C VAL A 42 8.42 1.03 15.74
N PHE A 43 9.64 1.46 15.42
CA PHE A 43 10.63 0.60 14.76
C PHE A 43 11.38 -0.33 15.73
N GLN A 44 11.16 -0.20 17.04
CA GLN A 44 11.78 -1.03 18.07
C GLN A 44 10.97 -2.30 18.43
N VAL A 45 9.88 -2.57 17.70
CA VAL A 45 8.91 -3.64 18.02
C VAL A 45 9.37 -5.07 17.70
N GLY A 46 10.60 -5.26 17.21
CA GLY A 46 11.15 -6.58 16.86
C GLY A 46 10.51 -7.24 15.62
N LEU A 47 9.79 -6.46 14.82
CA LEU A 47 9.27 -6.87 13.51
C LEU A 47 10.27 -6.53 12.40
N THR A 48 10.06 -6.99 11.17
CA THR A 48 11.06 -6.89 10.09
C THR A 48 10.64 -5.99 8.93
N VAL A 49 9.34 -5.77 8.75
CA VAL A 49 8.77 -4.98 7.63
C VAL A 49 7.68 -4.06 8.15
N CYS A 50 7.68 -2.80 7.69
CA CYS A 50 6.61 -1.85 7.94
C CYS A 50 6.00 -1.42 6.60
N ARG A 51 4.69 -1.50 6.47
CA ARG A 51 3.98 -0.82 5.37
C ARG A 51 3.54 0.55 5.82
N THR A 52 3.93 1.56 5.05
CA THR A 52 3.58 2.96 5.31
C THR A 52 3.15 3.65 4.02
N TRP A 53 2.57 4.82 4.17
CA TRP A 53 2.07 5.66 3.10
C TRP A 53 3.19 6.64 2.71
N ASP A 54 3.50 6.73 1.42
CA ASP A 54 4.40 7.74 0.88
C ASP A 54 3.65 8.92 0.25
N PHE A 55 2.32 8.95 0.40
CA PHE A 55 1.45 10.01 -0.09
C PHE A 55 0.74 10.78 1.03
N ASN A 56 0.39 12.02 0.73
CA ASN A 56 -0.65 12.81 1.40
C ASN A 56 -1.01 13.97 0.46
N ASP A 57 -2.17 13.91 -0.16
CA ASP A 57 -2.51 14.71 -1.34
C ASP A 57 -3.50 15.82 -0.96
N GLY A 58 -3.12 17.08 -1.19
CA GLY A 58 -4.00 18.26 -1.12
C GLY A 58 -4.57 18.65 0.25
N GLY A 59 -4.29 17.90 1.32
CA GLY A 59 -4.84 18.11 2.67
C GLY A 59 -3.90 18.75 3.70
N TRP A 60 -4.25 18.60 4.98
CA TRP A 60 -3.41 19.03 6.09
C TRP A 60 -2.08 18.25 6.12
N ARG A 61 -0.96 18.98 6.19
CA ARG A 61 0.41 18.43 6.05
C ARG A 61 0.59 17.61 4.75
N ALA A 62 -0.04 18.05 3.65
CA ALA A 62 0.11 17.41 2.35
C ALA A 62 1.59 17.28 1.98
N LEU A 63 1.97 16.08 1.54
CA LEU A 63 3.23 15.87 0.85
C LEU A 63 3.14 16.52 -0.54
N GLN A 64 2.09 16.21 -1.30
CA GLN A 64 1.81 16.83 -2.59
C GLN A 64 0.64 17.80 -2.46
N LYS A 65 0.91 19.10 -2.58
CA LYS A 65 -0.10 20.17 -2.39
C LYS A 65 -0.99 20.35 -3.61
N SER A 66 -0.40 20.22 -4.79
CA SER A 66 -1.04 20.25 -6.11
C SER A 66 -0.18 19.45 -7.09
N PRO A 67 -0.64 19.16 -8.33
CA PRO A 67 0.11 18.34 -9.27
C PRO A 67 1.54 18.85 -9.46
N GLY A 68 2.52 18.02 -9.06
CA GLY A 68 3.95 18.34 -9.16
C GLY A 68 4.50 19.33 -8.13
N VAL A 69 3.70 19.80 -7.17
CA VAL A 69 4.14 20.76 -6.13
C VAL A 69 4.16 20.07 -4.76
N TYR A 70 5.35 19.99 -4.17
CA TYR A 70 5.58 19.30 -2.90
C TYR A 70 5.81 20.24 -1.73
N ASP A 71 5.56 19.76 -0.51
CA ASP A 71 6.00 20.40 0.71
C ASP A 71 7.31 19.77 1.18
N GLU A 72 8.41 20.51 1.07
CA GLU A 72 9.75 20.06 1.46
C GLU A 72 9.87 19.67 2.93
N ASN A 73 9.07 20.26 3.83
CA ASN A 73 9.11 19.88 5.25
C ASN A 73 8.46 18.52 5.47
N VAL A 74 7.40 18.22 4.72
CA VAL A 74 6.75 16.90 4.74
C VAL A 74 7.61 15.85 4.03
N PHE A 75 8.29 16.24 2.94
CA PHE A 75 9.24 15.36 2.26
C PHE A 75 10.39 14.95 3.20
N LYS A 76 11.00 15.92 3.90
CA LYS A 76 12.02 15.64 4.94
C LYS A 76 11.49 14.80 6.10
N ALA A 77 10.18 14.84 6.36
CA ALA A 77 9.57 13.97 7.35
C ALA A 77 9.54 12.51 6.88
N LEU A 78 9.22 12.27 5.61
CA LEU A 78 9.35 10.94 5.01
C LEU A 78 10.81 10.48 4.98
N ASP A 79 11.74 11.37 4.66
CA ASP A 79 13.17 11.04 4.68
C ASP A 79 13.63 10.55 6.07
N PHE A 80 13.14 11.22 7.12
CA PHE A 80 13.37 10.82 8.51
C PHE A 80 12.80 9.42 8.79
N VAL A 81 11.58 9.11 8.33
CA VAL A 81 10.97 7.77 8.48
C VAL A 81 11.85 6.69 7.86
N VAL A 82 12.33 6.90 6.63
CA VAL A 82 13.20 5.94 5.93
C VAL A 82 14.53 5.77 6.64
N SER A 83 15.17 6.87 7.07
CA SER A 83 16.45 6.80 7.78
C SER A 83 16.34 6.09 9.15
N GLU A 84 15.26 6.30 9.89
CA GLU A 84 15.02 5.59 11.14
C GLU A 84 14.70 4.12 10.90
N ALA A 85 13.88 3.78 9.88
CA ALA A 85 13.65 2.38 9.51
C ALA A 85 14.97 1.66 9.20
N ARG A 86 15.88 2.32 8.46
CA ARG A 86 17.23 1.82 8.16
C ARG A 86 18.04 1.54 9.42
N LYS A 87 18.05 2.48 10.38
CA LYS A 87 18.76 2.36 11.66
C LYS A 87 18.31 1.14 12.47
N TYR A 88 17.02 0.83 12.46
CA TYR A 88 16.44 -0.32 13.16
C TYR A 88 16.29 -1.57 12.28
N ARG A 89 16.84 -1.55 11.06
CA ARG A 89 16.82 -2.67 10.10
C ARG A 89 15.40 -3.12 9.73
N ILE A 90 14.44 -2.19 9.78
CA ILE A 90 13.09 -2.37 9.27
C ILE A 90 13.09 -2.05 7.79
N ARG A 91 12.47 -2.92 6.98
CA ARG A 91 12.26 -2.64 5.55
C ARG A 91 10.88 -2.05 5.31
N LEU A 92 10.76 -1.17 4.32
CA LEU A 92 9.55 -0.40 4.08
C LEU A 92 8.81 -0.83 2.80
N ILE A 93 7.53 -1.11 2.91
CA ILE A 93 6.63 -1.16 1.74
C ILE A 93 5.94 0.21 1.67
N LEU A 94 6.15 0.91 0.57
CA LEU A 94 5.75 2.30 0.37
C LEU A 94 4.60 2.35 -0.65
N SER A 95 3.39 2.64 -0.17
CA SER A 95 2.22 2.85 -1.04
C SER A 95 2.27 4.26 -1.61
N LEU A 96 2.09 4.36 -2.94
CA LEU A 96 2.27 5.58 -3.73
C LEU A 96 1.02 6.45 -3.84
N ILE A 97 -0.18 5.90 -3.61
CA ILE A 97 -1.44 6.64 -3.56
C ILE A 97 -2.52 5.82 -2.85
N ASN A 98 -3.63 6.46 -2.45
CA ASN A 98 -4.82 5.81 -1.92
C ASN A 98 -5.94 5.64 -2.95
N ASN A 99 -6.73 4.57 -2.79
CA ASN A 99 -8.07 4.50 -3.37
C ASN A 99 -9.10 5.35 -2.62
N TRP A 100 -8.95 5.45 -1.29
CA TRP A 100 -9.89 6.14 -0.41
C TRP A 100 -9.51 7.61 -0.19
N ASP A 101 -10.46 8.40 0.30
CA ASP A 101 -10.28 9.85 0.54
C ASP A 101 -9.28 10.18 1.66
N GLY A 102 -8.91 9.19 2.47
CA GLY A 102 -7.95 9.37 3.56
C GLY A 102 -6.60 9.81 3.04
N TYR A 103 -6.15 11.00 3.46
CA TYR A 103 -4.93 11.66 2.97
C TYR A 103 -4.97 11.96 1.46
N GLY A 104 -6.17 12.23 0.91
CA GLY A 104 -6.35 12.61 -0.48
C GLY A 104 -6.71 11.42 -1.37
N GLY A 105 -5.74 10.79 -2.03
CA GLY A 105 -5.99 9.64 -2.90
C GLY A 105 -6.52 9.98 -4.30
N LYS A 106 -7.02 8.96 -5.01
CA LYS A 106 -7.43 9.10 -6.43
C LYS A 106 -8.45 10.21 -6.68
N ALA A 107 -9.37 10.43 -5.74
CA ALA A 107 -10.38 11.48 -5.82
C ALA A 107 -9.74 12.88 -5.82
N GLN A 108 -8.68 13.08 -5.05
CA GLN A 108 -7.94 14.35 -5.02
C GLN A 108 -7.21 14.63 -6.35
N TYR A 109 -6.67 13.59 -6.99
CA TYR A 109 -6.05 13.70 -8.30
C TYR A 109 -7.06 14.07 -9.40
N VAL A 110 -8.24 13.45 -9.37
CA VAL A 110 -9.35 13.81 -10.27
C VAL A 110 -9.85 15.23 -9.98
N LYS A 111 -9.92 15.63 -8.71
CA LYS A 111 -10.26 17.01 -8.32
C LYS A 111 -9.26 18.01 -8.90
N TRP A 112 -7.96 17.77 -8.81
CA TRP A 112 -6.96 18.67 -9.41
C TRP A 112 -7.13 18.82 -10.92
N ALA A 113 -7.46 17.75 -11.63
CA ALA A 113 -7.76 17.82 -13.05
C ALA A 113 -9.05 18.62 -13.34
N ARG A 114 -10.11 18.45 -12.52
CA ARG A 114 -11.34 19.27 -12.62
C ARG A 114 -11.05 20.75 -12.40
N ASP A 115 -10.26 21.08 -11.38
CA ASP A 115 -9.85 22.46 -11.07
C ASP A 115 -8.99 23.06 -12.21
N ALA A 116 -8.28 22.23 -12.97
CA ALA A 116 -7.56 22.60 -14.19
C ALA A 116 -8.43 22.67 -15.47
N GLY A 117 -9.76 22.47 -15.34
CA GLY A 117 -10.73 22.63 -16.42
C GLY A 117 -11.15 21.34 -17.14
N LEU A 118 -10.73 20.16 -16.68
CA LEU A 118 -11.16 18.89 -17.28
C LEU A 118 -12.58 18.52 -16.80
N ASN A 119 -13.42 18.05 -17.72
CA ASN A 119 -14.78 17.60 -17.42
C ASN A 119 -14.80 16.13 -16.98
N LEU A 120 -14.25 15.84 -15.79
CA LEU A 120 -14.24 14.50 -15.19
C LEU A 120 -15.43 14.33 -14.25
N THR A 121 -16.07 13.17 -14.26
CA THR A 121 -17.33 12.94 -13.52
C THR A 121 -17.24 11.79 -12.52
N SER A 122 -16.17 11.01 -12.56
CA SER A 122 -15.95 9.87 -11.66
C SER A 122 -14.54 9.90 -11.09
N ASP A 123 -14.36 9.46 -9.84
CA ASP A 123 -13.03 9.26 -9.28
C ASP A 123 -12.26 8.12 -9.98
N ASP A 124 -12.99 7.22 -10.65
CA ASP A 124 -12.41 6.19 -11.51
C ASP A 124 -11.89 6.72 -12.85
N ASP A 125 -12.10 8.01 -13.16
CA ASP A 125 -11.44 8.67 -14.28
C ASP A 125 -9.92 8.73 -14.04
N PHE A 126 -9.47 8.61 -12.79
CA PHE A 126 -8.06 8.41 -12.42
C PHE A 126 -7.38 7.28 -13.22
N PHE A 127 -8.11 6.20 -13.52
CA PHE A 127 -7.54 5.04 -14.20
C PHE A 127 -7.46 5.19 -15.72
N SER A 128 -8.16 6.17 -16.31
CA SER A 128 -8.31 6.28 -17.77
C SER A 128 -7.89 7.62 -18.35
N ASP A 129 -8.07 8.71 -17.61
CA ASP A 129 -7.70 10.05 -18.09
C ASP A 129 -6.18 10.21 -18.18
N GLN A 130 -5.68 10.69 -19.32
CA GLN A 130 -4.25 10.77 -19.57
C GLN A 130 -3.56 11.85 -18.72
N THR A 131 -4.27 12.95 -18.42
CA THR A 131 -3.73 14.02 -17.58
C THR A 131 -3.60 13.54 -16.14
N VAL A 132 -4.63 12.88 -15.61
CA VAL A 132 -4.61 12.34 -14.24
C VAL A 132 -3.56 11.23 -14.09
N LYS A 133 -3.45 10.32 -15.06
CA LYS A 133 -2.35 9.34 -15.10
C LYS A 133 -0.98 10.01 -15.18
N GLY A 134 -0.87 11.12 -15.91
CA GLY A 134 0.34 11.94 -15.98
C GLY A 134 0.73 12.53 -14.62
N TYR A 135 -0.24 13.04 -13.84
CA TYR A 135 0.02 13.51 -12.48
C TYR A 135 0.59 12.39 -11.59
N PHE A 136 0.00 11.19 -11.65
CA PHE A 136 0.51 10.04 -10.89
C PHE A 136 1.91 9.63 -11.34
N LYS A 137 2.17 9.54 -12.65
CA LYS A 137 3.52 9.24 -13.18
C LYS A 137 4.57 10.25 -12.74
N ASN A 138 4.22 11.54 -12.69
CA ASN A 138 5.08 12.59 -12.17
C ASN A 138 5.34 12.41 -10.67
N HIS A 139 4.33 11.97 -9.91
CA HIS A 139 4.50 11.63 -8.51
C HIS A 139 5.45 10.46 -8.31
N VAL A 140 5.23 9.35 -9.01
CA VAL A 140 6.14 8.19 -9.02
C VAL A 140 7.57 8.62 -9.35
N ASN A 141 7.77 9.43 -10.39
CA ASN A 141 9.11 9.89 -10.74
C ASN A 141 9.76 10.67 -9.60
N ASN A 142 9.04 11.63 -9.01
CA ASN A 142 9.55 12.43 -7.91
C ASN A 142 9.90 11.59 -6.67
N MET A 143 9.05 10.62 -6.31
CA MET A 143 9.30 9.74 -5.15
C MET A 143 10.50 8.84 -5.37
N LEU A 144 10.58 8.15 -6.51
CA LEU A 144 11.64 7.17 -6.76
C LEU A 144 13.01 7.83 -6.97
N THR A 145 13.08 8.97 -7.66
CA THR A 145 14.36 9.67 -7.93
C THR A 145 14.73 10.71 -6.88
N GLY A 146 13.86 10.95 -5.89
CA GLY A 146 14.14 11.86 -4.79
C GLY A 146 15.35 11.40 -3.99
N VAL A 147 16.17 12.34 -3.50
CA VAL A 147 17.32 12.05 -2.64
C VAL A 147 16.91 12.24 -1.19
N ASN A 148 17.02 11.19 -0.39
CA ASN A 148 16.75 11.27 1.04
C ASN A 148 17.79 12.17 1.72
N THR A 149 17.33 13.24 2.37
CA THR A 149 18.21 14.26 2.99
C THR A 149 18.99 13.78 4.22
N TYR A 150 18.62 12.66 4.84
CA TYR A 150 19.31 12.08 6.00
C TYR A 150 20.32 11.00 5.60
N THR A 151 20.04 10.23 4.54
CA THR A 151 20.94 9.15 4.08
C THR A 151 21.79 9.54 2.87
N ASN A 152 21.42 10.61 2.16
CA ASN A 152 22.01 11.05 0.90
C ASN A 152 21.97 9.96 -0.20
N VAL A 153 20.92 9.15 -0.20
CA VAL A 153 20.68 8.07 -1.17
C VAL A 153 19.35 8.32 -1.87
N MET A 154 19.28 8.07 -3.19
CA MET A 154 18.01 8.12 -3.90
C MET A 154 17.09 7.00 -3.41
N TYR A 155 15.78 7.24 -3.33
CA TYR A 155 14.85 6.22 -2.83
C TYR A 155 14.90 4.92 -3.64
N LYS A 156 15.05 5.01 -4.97
CA LYS A 156 15.25 3.86 -5.86
C LYS A 156 16.53 3.06 -5.63
N ASP A 157 17.50 3.63 -4.91
CA ASP A 157 18.79 2.99 -4.59
C ASP A 157 18.89 2.58 -3.11
N ASP A 158 17.92 2.96 -2.25
CA ASP A 158 18.00 2.70 -0.81
C ASP A 158 17.45 1.29 -0.46
N PRO A 159 18.30 0.34 -0.01
CA PRO A 159 17.89 -1.03 0.29
C PRO A 159 16.97 -1.16 1.51
N THR A 160 16.67 -0.06 2.20
CA THR A 160 15.64 0.02 3.25
C THR A 160 14.25 -0.14 2.64
N THR A 161 14.04 0.30 1.41
CA THR A 161 12.80 0.03 0.67
C THR A 161 12.72 -1.46 0.35
N PHE A 162 11.65 -2.10 0.79
CA PHE A 162 11.30 -3.48 0.47
C PHE A 162 10.65 -3.53 -0.91
N ALA A 163 9.62 -2.71 -1.11
CA ALA A 163 8.85 -2.63 -2.33
C ALA A 163 8.10 -1.31 -2.45
N TRP A 164 7.79 -0.96 -3.69
CA TRP A 164 6.77 0.00 -4.04
C TRP A 164 5.41 -0.70 -4.13
N GLU A 165 4.36 0.00 -3.71
CA GLU A 165 2.97 -0.43 -3.87
C GLU A 165 2.21 0.61 -4.69
N LEU A 166 1.60 0.18 -5.80
CA LEU A 166 0.95 1.08 -6.75
C LEU A 166 -0.14 1.92 -6.10
N MET A 167 -1.07 1.30 -5.37
CA MET A 167 -2.17 2.00 -4.71
C MET A 167 -2.79 1.15 -3.60
N ASN A 168 -2.97 1.75 -2.42
CA ASN A 168 -3.70 1.13 -1.32
C ASN A 168 -5.15 0.84 -1.73
N GLU A 169 -5.52 -0.45 -1.73
CA GLU A 169 -6.88 -0.96 -1.87
C GLU A 169 -7.62 -0.44 -3.12
N LEU A 170 -6.92 -0.38 -4.26
CA LEU A 170 -7.47 0.07 -5.54
C LEU A 170 -8.79 -0.64 -5.92
N ARG A 171 -9.79 0.17 -6.30
CA ARG A 171 -11.10 -0.27 -6.81
C ARG A 171 -11.52 0.61 -7.97
N CYS A 172 -12.21 0.02 -8.95
CA CYS A 172 -12.82 0.71 -10.08
C CYS A 172 -14.24 0.16 -10.29
N MET A 173 -15.20 0.74 -9.57
CA MET A 173 -16.59 0.27 -9.59
C MET A 173 -17.31 0.65 -10.89
N SER A 174 -16.81 1.65 -11.61
CA SER A 174 -17.33 2.00 -12.94
C SER A 174 -17.04 0.95 -14.02
N ASP A 175 -16.10 0.03 -13.78
CA ASP A 175 -15.80 -1.08 -14.69
C ASP A 175 -15.63 -2.42 -13.94
N PRO A 176 -16.74 -3.13 -13.63
CA PRO A 176 -16.68 -4.45 -13.00
C PRO A 176 -16.02 -5.54 -13.85
N THR A 177 -15.79 -5.32 -15.15
CA THR A 177 -14.99 -6.25 -15.98
C THR A 177 -13.51 -6.23 -15.59
N GLY A 178 -13.10 -5.15 -14.91
CA GLY A 178 -11.76 -4.87 -14.42
C GLY A 178 -10.75 -4.50 -15.50
N ASN A 179 -11.19 -4.24 -16.72
CA ASN A 179 -10.32 -3.97 -17.87
C ASN A 179 -9.61 -2.61 -17.70
N LYS A 180 -10.30 -1.58 -17.19
CA LYS A 180 -9.71 -0.28 -16.82
C LYS A 180 -8.54 -0.47 -15.85
N LEU A 181 -8.79 -1.15 -14.72
CA LEU A 181 -7.75 -1.40 -13.72
C LEU A 181 -6.61 -2.25 -14.28
N GLN A 182 -6.92 -3.28 -15.07
CA GLN A 182 -5.89 -4.12 -15.67
C GLN A 182 -4.95 -3.31 -16.58
N ALA A 183 -5.50 -2.45 -17.44
CA ALA A 183 -4.72 -1.59 -18.33
C ALA A 183 -3.89 -0.59 -17.53
N TRP A 184 -4.48 0.04 -16.50
CA TRP A 184 -3.77 0.98 -15.62
C TRP A 184 -2.61 0.31 -14.87
N ILE A 185 -2.82 -0.88 -14.29
CA ILE A 185 -1.76 -1.63 -13.59
C ILE A 185 -0.62 -1.98 -14.55
N GLN A 186 -0.92 -2.41 -15.78
CA GLN A 186 0.10 -2.67 -16.80
C GLN A 186 0.93 -1.44 -17.13
N GLU A 187 0.26 -0.30 -17.34
CA GLU A 187 0.91 0.96 -17.67
C GLU A 187 1.78 1.47 -16.52
N MET A 188 1.27 1.46 -15.28
CA MET A 188 2.01 1.99 -14.13
C MET A 188 3.10 1.04 -13.67
N ALA A 189 2.91 -0.28 -13.76
CA ALA A 189 3.99 -1.23 -13.47
C ALA A 189 5.17 -1.05 -14.43
N PHE A 190 4.90 -0.84 -15.72
CA PHE A 190 5.95 -0.53 -16.70
C PHE A 190 6.64 0.79 -16.37
N HIS A 191 5.88 1.85 -16.05
CA HIS A 191 6.43 3.16 -15.69
C HIS A 191 7.36 3.08 -14.48
N VAL A 192 6.90 2.47 -13.38
CA VAL A 192 7.70 2.27 -12.16
C VAL A 192 8.98 1.51 -12.48
N LYS A 193 8.88 0.36 -13.16
CA LYS A 193 10.04 -0.48 -13.49
C LYS A 193 11.02 0.14 -14.48
N SER A 194 10.58 1.10 -15.29
CA SER A 194 11.46 1.88 -16.17
C SER A 194 12.36 2.85 -15.40
N ILE A 195 11.93 3.26 -14.20
CA ILE A 195 12.67 4.17 -13.31
C ILE A 195 13.48 3.35 -12.31
N ASP A 196 12.85 2.35 -11.68
CA ASP A 196 13.43 1.48 -10.66
C ASP A 196 13.21 0.00 -11.05
N PRO A 197 14.17 -0.60 -11.76
CA PRO A 197 14.09 -2.01 -12.15
C PRO A 197 14.41 -2.98 -10.98
N ASP A 198 14.79 -2.44 -9.83
CA ASP A 198 15.58 -3.13 -8.83
C ASP A 198 14.77 -3.47 -7.56
N HIS A 199 13.97 -2.52 -7.06
CA HIS A 199 13.02 -2.78 -5.99
C HIS A 199 11.84 -3.61 -6.46
N LEU A 200 11.27 -4.38 -5.54
CA LEU A 200 10.04 -5.12 -5.82
C LEU A 200 8.86 -4.15 -6.00
N LEU A 201 7.88 -4.55 -6.81
CA LEU A 201 6.65 -3.83 -7.02
C LEU A 201 5.43 -4.73 -6.81
N GLU A 202 4.41 -4.18 -6.17
CA GLU A 202 3.14 -4.83 -5.95
C GLU A 202 1.95 -3.90 -6.21
N VAL A 203 0.74 -4.44 -6.21
CA VAL A 203 -0.46 -3.71 -6.66
C VAL A 203 -1.13 -2.91 -5.53
N GLY A 204 -1.18 -3.47 -4.32
CA GLY A 204 -1.90 -2.96 -3.14
C GLY A 204 -3.35 -3.43 -3.06
N ALA A 205 -3.68 -4.51 -3.78
CA ALA A 205 -5.05 -5.02 -3.87
C ALA A 205 -5.51 -5.72 -2.59
N GLU A 206 -6.80 -5.60 -2.26
CA GLU A 206 -7.40 -6.32 -1.14
C GLU A 206 -7.43 -7.85 -1.37
N GLY A 207 -7.28 -8.30 -2.61
CA GLY A 207 -7.20 -9.72 -2.96
C GLY A 207 -8.46 -10.31 -3.58
N PHE A 208 -9.41 -9.49 -4.03
CA PHE A 208 -10.66 -9.98 -4.58
C PHE A 208 -10.48 -10.60 -5.97
N TYR A 209 -11.12 -11.76 -6.17
CA TYR A 209 -11.20 -12.41 -7.47
C TYR A 209 -12.21 -11.70 -8.36
N GLY A 210 -11.88 -11.60 -9.64
CA GLY A 210 -12.71 -10.98 -10.67
C GLY A 210 -13.24 -11.99 -11.70
N PRO A 211 -13.91 -11.49 -12.75
CA PRO A 211 -14.62 -12.31 -13.72
C PRO A 211 -13.73 -13.23 -14.55
N SER A 212 -12.40 -13.01 -14.64
CA SER A 212 -11.51 -13.95 -15.34
C SER A 212 -11.31 -15.28 -14.60
N SER A 213 -11.74 -15.34 -13.33
CA SER A 213 -11.61 -16.51 -12.47
C SER A 213 -12.94 -16.85 -11.79
N PRO A 214 -14.01 -17.17 -12.54
CA PRO A 214 -15.37 -17.29 -12.01
C PRO A 214 -15.49 -18.36 -10.91
N ALA A 215 -14.77 -19.47 -11.04
CA ALA A 215 -14.72 -20.54 -10.02
C ALA A 215 -14.12 -20.08 -8.68
N ARG A 216 -13.44 -18.93 -8.64
CA ARG A 216 -12.83 -18.33 -7.45
C ARG A 216 -13.68 -17.21 -6.84
N LEU A 217 -14.72 -16.72 -7.51
CA LEU A 217 -15.58 -15.65 -6.99
C LEU A 217 -16.21 -16.00 -5.63
N GLN A 218 -16.56 -17.27 -5.43
CA GLN A 218 -17.05 -17.81 -4.15
C GLN A 218 -16.04 -17.73 -2.98
N ALA A 219 -14.77 -17.43 -3.25
CA ALA A 219 -13.77 -17.20 -2.21
C ALA A 219 -13.75 -15.75 -1.72
N ASN A 220 -14.38 -14.82 -2.44
CA ASN A 220 -14.57 -13.44 -1.98
C ASN A 220 -15.47 -13.41 -0.74
N PRO A 221 -15.34 -12.40 0.13
CA PRO A 221 -16.14 -12.30 1.35
C PRO A 221 -17.63 -12.09 1.09
N ASN A 222 -17.98 -11.49 -0.05
CA ASN A 222 -19.35 -11.23 -0.49
C ASN A 222 -19.38 -11.01 -2.02
N THR A 223 -20.59 -10.87 -2.59
CA THR A 223 -20.78 -10.62 -4.03
C THR A 223 -20.23 -9.26 -4.47
N TYR A 224 -20.37 -8.24 -3.62
CA TYR A 224 -19.87 -6.89 -3.87
C TYR A 224 -18.36 -6.86 -4.14
N ALA A 225 -17.57 -7.63 -3.38
CA ALA A 225 -16.13 -7.76 -3.57
C ALA A 225 -15.75 -8.28 -4.98
N GLY A 226 -16.61 -9.06 -5.63
CA GLY A 226 -16.41 -9.50 -7.02
C GLY A 226 -16.78 -8.46 -8.09
N GLN A 227 -17.28 -7.29 -7.68
CA GLN A 227 -17.80 -6.25 -8.57
C GLN A 227 -17.02 -4.93 -8.48
N VAL A 228 -15.98 -4.85 -7.66
CA VAL A 228 -15.19 -3.61 -7.47
C VAL A 228 -14.14 -3.37 -8.56
N GLY A 229 -14.16 -4.14 -9.65
CA GLY A 229 -13.26 -4.00 -10.81
C GLY A 229 -11.86 -4.61 -10.63
N THR A 230 -11.53 -5.18 -9.47
CA THR A 230 -10.27 -5.92 -9.29
C THR A 230 -10.40 -7.36 -9.79
N ASP A 231 -9.27 -7.92 -10.22
CA ASP A 231 -9.18 -9.32 -10.60
C ASP A 231 -7.83 -9.88 -10.16
N PHE A 232 -7.79 -10.47 -8.96
CA PHE A 232 -6.57 -10.85 -8.28
C PHE A 232 -5.58 -11.64 -9.13
N ILE A 233 -6.03 -12.66 -9.87
CA ILE A 233 -5.12 -13.48 -10.70
C ILE A 233 -4.62 -12.67 -11.89
N ARG A 234 -5.49 -11.91 -12.56
CA ARG A 234 -5.12 -11.15 -13.76
C ARG A 234 -4.20 -9.97 -13.42
N ASN A 235 -4.50 -9.24 -12.35
CA ASN A 235 -3.72 -8.09 -11.89
C ASN A 235 -2.29 -8.51 -11.52
N HIS A 236 -2.12 -9.64 -10.83
CA HIS A 236 -0.80 -10.13 -10.40
C HIS A 236 -0.05 -10.96 -11.45
N ARG A 237 -0.58 -11.08 -12.67
CA ARG A 237 0.14 -11.64 -13.83
C ARG A 237 0.84 -10.58 -14.68
N VAL A 238 0.63 -9.30 -14.37
CA VAL A 238 1.29 -8.20 -15.06
C VAL A 238 2.81 -8.30 -14.93
N LEU A 239 3.51 -8.11 -16.05
CA LEU A 239 4.97 -8.00 -16.06
C LEU A 239 5.39 -6.77 -15.25
N GLY A 240 6.35 -6.92 -14.36
CA GLY A 240 6.80 -5.86 -13.46
C GLY A 240 6.14 -5.88 -12.09
N ILE A 241 5.00 -6.55 -11.90
CA ILE A 241 4.55 -6.92 -10.55
C ILE A 241 5.40 -8.12 -10.09
N ASP A 242 5.85 -8.16 -8.83
CA ASP A 242 6.77 -9.19 -8.35
C ASP A 242 6.15 -10.14 -7.32
N PHE A 243 5.21 -9.64 -6.52
CA PHE A 243 4.52 -10.42 -5.50
C PHE A 243 3.07 -9.97 -5.36
N ALA A 244 2.25 -10.81 -4.72
CA ALA A 244 0.86 -10.51 -4.47
C ALA A 244 0.62 -10.07 -3.03
N SER A 245 -0.32 -9.15 -2.82
CA SER A 245 -0.79 -8.74 -1.50
C SER A 245 -2.27 -9.07 -1.35
N VAL A 246 -2.69 -9.34 -0.11
CA VAL A 246 -4.11 -9.48 0.25
C VAL A 246 -4.35 -8.78 1.57
N HIS A 247 -5.53 -8.18 1.70
CA HIS A 247 -6.02 -7.60 2.94
C HIS A 247 -7.10 -8.53 3.51
N ILE A 248 -7.35 -8.50 4.83
CA ILE A 248 -8.36 -9.36 5.44
C ILE A 248 -9.07 -8.61 6.58
N TYR A 249 -10.29 -8.12 6.30
CA TYR A 249 -11.14 -7.37 7.24
C TYR A 249 -12.53 -8.00 7.37
N PRO A 250 -12.66 -9.17 8.03
CA PRO A 250 -13.91 -9.91 8.05
C PRO A 250 -14.99 -9.19 8.87
N ASP A 251 -14.60 -8.39 9.85
CA ASP A 251 -15.47 -7.52 10.64
C ASP A 251 -16.11 -6.41 9.80
N THR A 252 -15.38 -5.87 8.82
CA THR A 252 -15.91 -4.87 7.88
C THR A 252 -16.69 -5.51 6.74
N TRP A 253 -16.12 -6.52 6.08
CA TRP A 253 -16.69 -7.11 4.86
C TRP A 253 -17.88 -8.03 5.11
N MET A 254 -17.98 -8.58 6.31
CA MET A 254 -19.02 -9.51 6.74
C MET A 254 -19.68 -9.00 8.03
N SER A 255 -20.02 -7.71 8.06
CA SER A 255 -20.75 -7.12 9.18
C SER A 255 -22.05 -7.89 9.44
N GLY A 256 -22.28 -8.27 10.70
CA GLY A 256 -23.42 -9.10 11.12
C GLY A 256 -23.20 -10.61 11.00
N ALA A 257 -22.09 -11.09 10.42
CA ALA A 257 -21.75 -12.52 10.42
C ALA A 257 -21.22 -12.99 11.79
N THR A 258 -21.34 -14.28 12.07
CA THR A 258 -20.77 -14.88 13.30
C THR A 258 -19.24 -14.85 13.27
N VAL A 259 -18.63 -14.91 14.46
CA VAL A 259 -17.17 -14.99 14.61
C VAL A 259 -16.61 -16.22 13.87
N GLU A 260 -17.31 -17.35 13.91
CA GLU A 260 -16.93 -18.57 13.20
C GLU A 260 -16.93 -18.39 11.68
N ALA A 261 -17.93 -17.68 11.14
CA ALA A 261 -18.01 -17.37 9.72
C ALA A 261 -16.88 -16.42 9.28
N GLN A 262 -16.60 -15.40 10.10
CA GLN A 262 -15.49 -14.46 9.89
C GLN A 262 -14.13 -15.18 9.92
N LEU A 263 -13.88 -16.04 10.92
CA LEU A 263 -12.65 -16.83 11.02
C LEU A 263 -12.50 -17.82 9.86
N SER A 264 -13.59 -18.45 9.44
CA SER A 264 -13.60 -19.36 8.28
C SER A 264 -13.27 -18.62 6.99
N SER A 265 -13.76 -17.39 6.83
CA SER A 265 -13.42 -16.50 5.71
C SER A 265 -11.93 -16.15 5.70
N CYS A 266 -11.37 -15.76 6.85
CA CYS A 266 -9.93 -15.52 6.99
C CYS A 266 -9.11 -16.75 6.59
N ARG A 267 -9.50 -17.94 7.04
CA ARG A 267 -8.81 -19.19 6.68
C ARG A 267 -8.83 -19.44 5.18
N ARG A 268 -9.96 -19.20 4.50
CA ARG A 268 -10.06 -19.35 3.03
C ARG A 268 -9.18 -18.37 2.27
N GLY A 269 -9.13 -17.11 2.70
CA GLY A 269 -8.18 -16.11 2.19
C GLY A 269 -6.71 -16.48 2.49
N CYS A 270 -6.48 -17.25 3.56
CA CYS A 270 -5.17 -17.76 3.94
C CYS A 270 -4.69 -18.95 3.09
N THR A 271 -5.53 -19.96 2.86
CA THR A 271 -5.09 -21.24 2.27
C THR A 271 -5.13 -21.28 0.74
N ARG A 272 -5.51 -20.19 0.05
CA ARG A 272 -5.72 -20.20 -1.41
C ARG A 272 -5.04 -19.03 -2.14
N THR A 273 -3.74 -18.83 -1.92
CA THR A 273 -2.91 -18.34 -3.03
C THR A 273 -2.93 -19.45 -4.10
N SER A 274 -3.56 -19.17 -5.25
CA SER A 274 -3.85 -20.18 -6.26
C SER A 274 -2.58 -20.95 -6.67
N PRO A 275 -2.64 -22.26 -6.99
CA PRO A 275 -1.54 -22.99 -7.61
C PRO A 275 -0.96 -22.29 -8.85
N THR A 276 -1.76 -21.47 -9.52
CA THR A 276 -1.39 -20.68 -10.71
C THR A 276 -0.53 -19.44 -10.41
N LEU A 277 -0.34 -19.07 -9.14
CA LEU A 277 0.56 -17.99 -8.70
C LEU A 277 1.80 -18.52 -7.96
N ARG A 278 2.05 -19.85 -7.99
CA ARG A 278 3.18 -20.50 -7.29
C ARG A 278 4.57 -19.95 -7.63
N SER A 279 4.71 -19.16 -8.69
CA SER A 279 5.97 -18.49 -9.05
C SER A 279 6.18 -17.13 -8.38
N ARG A 280 5.23 -16.62 -7.58
CA ARG A 280 5.30 -15.30 -6.95
C ARG A 280 5.07 -15.40 -5.44
N SER A 281 5.87 -14.66 -4.68
CA SER A 281 5.71 -14.52 -3.23
C SER A 281 4.39 -13.82 -2.90
N ALA A 282 3.88 -13.98 -1.67
CA ALA A 282 2.69 -13.26 -1.22
C ALA A 282 2.89 -12.64 0.18
N CYS A 283 2.45 -11.39 0.34
CA CYS A 283 2.41 -10.67 1.61
C CYS A 283 0.96 -10.51 2.10
N ARG A 284 0.78 -10.41 3.42
CA ARG A 284 -0.52 -10.22 4.04
C ARG A 284 -0.51 -8.97 4.88
N TRP A 285 -1.58 -8.20 4.78
CA TRP A 285 -1.85 -7.08 5.65
C TRP A 285 -3.15 -7.33 6.41
N CYS A 286 -3.03 -7.47 7.74
CA CYS A 286 -4.17 -7.39 8.64
C CYS A 286 -4.06 -6.05 9.37
N SER A 287 -5.02 -5.14 9.15
CA SER A 287 -5.21 -3.99 10.02
C SER A 287 -6.60 -4.06 10.68
N ARG A 288 -6.87 -3.21 11.67
CA ARG A 288 -8.23 -2.94 12.14
C ARG A 288 -8.56 -1.54 11.66
N SER A 289 -9.69 -1.37 10.97
CA SER A 289 -10.07 -0.11 10.30
C SER A 289 -10.46 1.04 11.25
N SER A 290 -10.17 0.97 12.55
CA SER A 290 -10.79 1.87 13.54
C SER A 290 -9.87 2.48 14.60
N GLU A 291 -8.55 2.42 14.50
CA GLU A 291 -7.69 3.14 15.44
C GLU A 291 -7.29 4.51 14.89
N SER A 292 -7.95 5.56 15.40
CA SER A 292 -7.53 6.94 15.20
C SER A 292 -6.09 7.12 15.69
N PRO A 293 -5.26 7.96 15.04
CA PRO A 293 -3.93 8.27 15.54
C PRO A 293 -4.00 8.81 16.97
N PRO A 294 -2.97 8.57 17.81
CA PRO A 294 -2.94 9.10 19.17
C PRO A 294 -3.05 10.63 19.12
N ARG A 295 -4.14 11.18 19.67
CA ARG A 295 -4.37 12.64 19.71
C ARG A 295 -3.24 13.34 20.48
N PRO A 296 -2.71 14.48 20.01
CA PRO A 296 -1.80 15.28 20.80
C PRO A 296 -2.54 15.83 22.04
N GLY A 297 -2.04 15.56 23.24
CA GLY A 297 -2.52 16.20 24.48
C GLY A 297 -3.43 15.40 25.43
N ALA A 298 -3.62 14.09 25.24
CA ALA A 298 -4.35 13.28 26.23
C ALA A 298 -3.44 12.96 27.45
N PRO A 299 -3.87 13.22 28.70
CA PRO A 299 -3.06 12.95 29.88
C PRO A 299 -2.82 11.45 30.07
N SER A 300 -1.59 11.08 30.46
CA SER A 300 -1.17 9.69 30.68
C SER A 300 -1.94 9.06 31.84
N THR A 301 -3.09 8.44 31.55
CA THR A 301 -3.72 7.52 32.48
C THR A 301 -3.17 6.13 32.20
N ARG A 302 -2.44 5.59 33.18
CA ARG A 302 -2.03 4.18 33.25
C ARG A 302 -3.30 3.31 33.24
N ARG A 303 -3.80 2.96 32.08
CA ARG A 303 -4.63 1.77 31.88
C ARG A 303 -3.80 0.80 31.05
N ARG A 304 -3.55 -0.39 31.59
CA ARG A 304 -3.03 -1.55 30.86
C ARG A 304 -4.05 -1.91 29.78
N GLY A 305 -4.00 -1.23 28.64
CA GLY A 305 -4.67 -1.64 27.42
C GLY A 305 -3.74 -2.61 26.69
N THR A 306 -4.16 -3.87 26.58
CA THR A 306 -3.52 -4.85 25.71
C THR A 306 -3.57 -4.33 24.26
N SER A 307 -2.45 -3.81 23.75
CA SER A 307 -2.25 -3.61 22.32
C SER A 307 -2.41 -4.96 21.64
N SER A 308 -3.48 -5.16 20.88
CA SER A 308 -3.70 -6.39 20.13
C SER A 308 -2.86 -6.36 18.86
N TYR A 309 -1.54 -6.59 18.98
CA TYR A 309 -0.70 -6.95 17.84
C TYR A 309 -1.14 -8.32 17.33
N ARG A 310 -1.80 -8.39 16.16
CA ARG A 310 -2.01 -9.68 15.48
C ARG A 310 -0.86 -9.95 14.52
N ARG A 311 -0.15 -11.06 14.78
CA ARG A 311 0.91 -11.63 13.94
C ARG A 311 0.48 -11.77 12.49
N CYS A 312 1.25 -11.20 11.57
CA CYS A 312 1.30 -11.69 10.20
C CYS A 312 2.20 -12.94 10.19
N THR A 313 1.65 -14.10 9.84
CA THR A 313 2.43 -15.33 9.62
C THR A 313 2.36 -15.69 8.15
N GLY A 314 3.51 -15.76 7.49
CA GLY A 314 3.63 -16.46 6.22
C GLY A 314 3.57 -17.96 6.50
N TYR A 315 2.68 -18.69 5.81
CA TYR A 315 2.68 -20.14 5.81
C TYR A 315 3.13 -20.65 4.44
N SER A 316 3.98 -21.68 4.49
CA SER A 316 4.49 -22.51 3.41
C SER A 316 3.41 -23.11 2.51
#